data_AF-A0A6N3IDL0-F1
#
_entry.id   AF-A0A6N3IDL0-F1
#
_cell.length_a   1.000
_cell.length_b   1.000
_cell.length_c   1.000
_cell.angle_alpha   90.00
_cell.angle_beta   90.00
_cell.angle_gamma   90.00
#
_symmetry.space_group_name_H-M   'P 1'
#
loop_
_entity.id
_entity.type
_entity.pdbx_description
1 polymer ?
#
loop_
_entity_poly.entity_id
_entity_poly.type
_entity_poly.pdbx_seq_one_letter_code
_entity_poly.pdbx_strand_id
1 'polypeptide(L)'
;MSKSIPIRQWLLQNNYEDVAILIEQVMLGWKQKGTKTRRNWWDVLAGGKSGAPRVIEGTTFPVLKAAQLRKGVPITDNAVCRNEVEFFPDSYSNGRWGHAMSEGSDTQSKKI
;
A
#
# COMPACT_ATOMS: atom_id res chain seq x y z
N MET A 1 12.49 -12.46 -15.31
CA MET A 1 12.49 -11.94 -13.93
C MET A 1 11.85 -10.56 -13.94
N SER A 2 10.62 -10.40 -13.46
CA SER A 2 10.01 -9.07 -13.34
C SER A 2 10.79 -8.28 -12.28
N LYS A 3 11.42 -7.19 -12.69
CA LYS A 3 12.19 -6.33 -11.81
C LYS A 3 11.20 -5.58 -10.92
N SER A 4 11.15 -5.89 -9.62
CA SER A 4 10.31 -5.13 -8.68
C SER A 4 10.75 -3.66 -8.70
N ILE A 5 9.88 -2.76 -9.15
CA ILE A 5 10.14 -1.33 -9.16
C ILE A 5 10.01 -0.79 -7.72
N PRO A 6 10.98 -0.01 -7.21
CA PRO A 6 10.83 0.64 -5.91
C PRO A 6 9.64 1.61 -5.89
N ILE A 7 8.91 1.67 -4.77
CA ILE A 7 7.74 2.56 -4.61
C ILE A 7 8.01 4.01 -5.04
N ARG A 8 9.17 4.59 -4.67
CA ARG A 8 9.52 5.98 -5.05
C ARG A 8 9.61 6.14 -6.57
N GLN A 9 10.23 5.18 -7.25
CA GLN A 9 10.32 5.23 -8.71
C GLN A 9 8.95 5.05 -9.36
N TRP A 10 8.10 4.19 -8.80
CA TRP A 10 6.73 4.03 -9.26
C TRP A 10 5.91 5.33 -9.12
N LEU A 11 6.06 6.05 -8.00
CA LEU A 11 5.39 7.33 -7.76
C LEU A 11 5.80 8.39 -8.81
N LEU A 12 7.09 8.51 -9.09
CA LEU A 12 7.61 9.44 -10.11
C LEU A 12 7.09 9.09 -11.52
N GLN A 13 6.95 7.80 -11.84
CA GLN A 13 6.43 7.37 -13.15
C GLN A 13 4.93 7.64 -13.32
N ASN A 14 4.20 7.90 -12.22
CA ASN A 14 2.75 8.08 -12.22
C ASN A 14 2.33 9.47 -11.74
N ASN A 15 3.21 10.48 -11.85
CA ASN A 15 2.94 11.88 -11.50
C ASN A 15 2.59 12.11 -10.01
N TYR A 16 3.23 11.36 -9.12
CA TYR A 16 3.13 11.51 -7.66
C TYR A 16 4.45 12.00 -7.04
N GLU A 17 5.09 12.99 -7.66
CA GLU A 17 6.36 13.57 -7.22
C GLU A 17 6.27 14.14 -5.80
N ASP A 18 5.17 14.82 -5.49
CA ASP A 18 4.87 15.35 -4.16
C ASP A 18 4.87 14.25 -3.10
N VAL A 19 4.21 13.12 -3.35
CA VAL A 19 4.18 11.98 -2.44
C VAL A 19 5.58 11.36 -2.28
N ALA A 20 6.35 11.27 -3.38
CA ALA A 20 7.72 10.79 -3.32
C ALA A 20 8.62 11.68 -2.45
N ILE A 21 8.45 13.00 -2.53
CA ILE A 21 9.15 13.99 -1.69
C ILE A 21 8.80 13.80 -0.21
N LEU A 22 7.52 13.57 0.13
CA LEU A 22 7.12 13.31 1.53
C LEU A 22 7.81 12.06 2.10
N ILE A 23 7.92 11.00 1.30
CA ILE A 23 8.64 9.78 1.70
C ILE A 23 10.12 10.08 1.94
N GLU A 24 10.76 10.82 1.04
CA GLU A 24 12.17 11.21 1.16
C GLU A 24 12.42 12.02 2.43
N GLN A 25 11.58 13.01 2.73
CA GLN A 25 11.69 13.85 3.92
C GLN A 25 11.64 13.03 5.20
N VAL A 26 10.68 12.10 5.31
CA VAL A 26 10.57 11.22 6.48
C VAL A 26 11.79 10.29 6.60
N MET A 27 12.24 9.70 5.48
CA MET A 27 13.42 8.83 5.47
C MET A 27 14.70 9.58 5.84
N LEU A 28 14.86 10.81 5.36
CA LEU A 28 15.98 11.68 5.71
C LEU A 28 15.95 12.03 7.20
N GLY A 29 14.77 12.35 7.75
CA GLY A 29 14.58 12.58 9.18
C GLY A 29 14.98 11.36 10.02
N TRP A 30 14.60 10.15 9.62
CA TRP A 30 15.06 8.93 10.29
C TRP A 30 16.57 8.74 10.21
N LYS A 31 17.17 9.01 9.04
CA LYS A 31 18.63 8.94 8.86
C LYS A 31 19.36 9.89 9.81
N GLN A 32 18.89 11.14 9.93
CA GLN A 32 19.47 12.14 10.82
C GLN A 32 19.34 11.75 12.30
N LYS A 33 18.20 11.16 12.70
CA LYS A 33 17.97 10.65 14.06
C LYS A 33 18.71 9.33 14.36
N GLY A 34 19.39 8.73 13.38
CA GLY A 34 20.00 7.40 13.52
C GLY A 34 18.99 6.25 13.63
N THR A 35 17.73 6.50 13.28
CA THR A 35 16.63 5.52 13.38
C THR A 35 16.66 4.56 12.19
N LYS A 36 16.78 3.26 12.45
CA LYS A 36 16.82 2.21 11.42
C LYS A 36 15.44 1.61 11.12
N THR A 37 14.43 2.47 10.96
CA THR A 37 13.06 2.03 10.67
C THR A 37 12.88 1.76 9.18
N ARG A 38 12.23 0.64 8.86
CA ARG A 38 11.74 0.33 7.51
C ARG A 38 10.23 0.26 7.57
N ARG A 39 9.55 0.89 6.61
CA ARG A 39 8.10 0.79 6.46
C ARG A 39 7.73 0.26 5.09
N ASN A 40 6.61 -0.45 5.04
CA ASN A 40 5.93 -0.73 3.79
C ASN A 40 5.13 0.51 3.37
N TRP A 41 5.69 1.30 2.46
CA TRP A 41 5.05 2.53 2.00
C TRP A 41 3.74 2.27 1.25
N TRP A 42 3.57 1.12 0.59
CA TRP A 42 2.29 0.74 0.01
C TRP A 42 1.18 0.62 1.06
N ASP A 43 1.50 0.09 2.24
CA ASP A 43 0.52 0.04 3.36
C ASP A 43 0.21 1.42 3.92
N VAL A 44 1.17 2.34 3.89
CA VAL A 44 0.95 3.72 4.33
C VAL A 44 0.01 4.43 3.37
N LEU A 45 0.28 4.30 2.07
CA LEU A 45 -0.49 4.91 0.99
C LEU A 45 -1.86 4.25 0.74
N ALA A 46 -2.07 3.01 1.19
CA ALA A 46 -3.40 2.39 1.21
C ALA A 46 -4.29 2.96 2.34
N GLY A 47 -3.71 3.71 3.28
CA GLY A 47 -4.42 4.32 4.40
C GLY A 47 -4.69 3.38 5.58
N GLY A 48 -5.60 3.83 6.45
CA GLY A 48 -6.16 3.07 7.57
C GLY A 48 -7.31 2.15 7.14
N LYS A 49 -7.99 1.53 8.12
CA LYS A 49 -9.11 0.59 7.89
C LYS A 49 -10.27 1.17 7.06
N SER A 50 -10.41 2.49 7.04
CA SER A 50 -11.47 3.22 6.35
C SER A 50 -10.92 4.18 5.27
N GLY A 51 -9.70 3.94 4.76
CA GLY A 51 -9.04 4.88 3.85
C GLY A 51 -8.62 6.18 4.53
N ALA A 52 -8.54 6.22 5.87
CA ALA A 52 -8.02 7.38 6.58
C ALA A 52 -6.53 7.61 6.20
N PRO A 53 -6.14 8.85 5.84
CA PRO A 53 -4.75 9.24 5.65
C PRO A 53 -3.89 8.87 6.87
N ARG A 54 -2.64 8.47 6.65
CA ARG A 54 -1.72 8.15 7.74
C ARG A 54 -0.78 9.31 8.01
N VAL A 55 -0.50 9.54 9.29
CA VAL A 55 0.48 10.54 9.74
C VAL A 55 1.75 9.84 10.22
N ILE A 56 2.89 10.17 9.64
CA ILE A 56 4.21 9.63 10.00
C ILE A 56 5.14 10.81 10.30
N GLU A 57 5.71 10.87 11.51
CA GLU A 57 6.59 11.99 11.93
C GLU A 57 5.95 13.38 11.69
N GLY A 58 4.64 13.50 11.94
CA GLY A 58 3.88 14.75 11.70
C GLY A 58 3.55 15.02 10.23
N THR A 59 4.03 14.19 9.29
CA THR A 59 3.72 14.30 7.86
C THR A 59 2.50 13.46 7.51
N THR A 60 1.47 14.09 6.93
CA THR A 60 0.26 13.39 6.47
C THR A 60 0.45 12.88 5.06
N PHE A 61 0.22 11.58 4.86
CA PHE A 61 0.32 10.92 3.56
C PHE A 61 -1.06 10.74 2.94
N PRO A 62 -1.26 11.12 1.66
CA PRO A 62 -2.50 10.88 0.96
C PRO A 62 -2.75 9.38 0.77
N VAL A 63 -4.02 9.03 0.60
CA VAL A 63 -4.41 7.67 0.22
C VAL A 63 -4.43 7.58 -1.30
N LEU A 64 -3.82 6.52 -1.85
CA LEU A 64 -3.74 6.30 -3.29
C LEU A 64 -4.63 5.11 -3.69
N LYS A 65 -5.38 5.29 -4.77
CA LYS A 65 -6.24 4.25 -5.34
C LYS A 65 -5.43 2.99 -5.71
N ALA A 66 -4.29 3.15 -6.39
CA ALA A 66 -3.40 2.02 -6.72
C ALA A 66 -2.90 1.27 -5.49
N ALA A 67 -2.66 1.96 -4.37
CA ALA A 67 -2.21 1.31 -3.14
C ALA A 67 -3.32 0.47 -2.49
N GLN A 68 -4.57 0.97 -2.52
CA GLN A 68 -5.74 0.23 -2.06
C GLN A 68 -6.01 -1.01 -2.91
N LEU A 69 -5.98 -0.85 -4.25
CA LEU A 69 -6.10 -1.95 -5.21
C LEU A 69 -5.03 -3.02 -4.99
N ARG A 70 -3.76 -2.61 -4.88
CA ARG A 70 -2.64 -3.52 -4.63
C ARG A 70 -2.78 -4.30 -3.32
N LYS A 71 -3.37 -3.68 -2.30
CA LYS A 71 -3.59 -4.31 -1.00
C LYS A 71 -4.84 -5.19 -0.96
N GLY A 72 -5.75 -5.03 -1.92
CA GLY A 72 -7.05 -5.71 -1.93
C GLY A 72 -8.04 -5.14 -0.92
N VAL A 73 -7.97 -3.85 -0.61
CA VAL A 73 -8.95 -3.15 0.25
C VAL A 73 -9.91 -2.32 -0.60
N PRO A 74 -11.14 -2.04 -0.11
CA PRO A 74 -12.08 -1.19 -0.83
C PRO A 74 -11.47 0.19 -1.15
N ILE A 75 -11.72 0.68 -2.36
CA ILE A 75 -11.33 2.04 -2.74
C ILE A 75 -12.25 3.01 -2.00
N THR A 76 -11.67 4.03 -1.39
CA THR A 76 -12.41 5.05 -0.66
C THR A 76 -12.49 6.35 -1.46
N ASP A 77 -13.52 7.17 -1.21
CA ASP A 77 -13.79 8.39 -1.99
C ASP A 77 -12.66 9.43 -1.91
N ASN A 78 -11.87 9.39 -0.84
CA ASN A 78 -10.71 10.28 -0.63
C ASN A 78 -9.41 9.75 -1.28
N ALA A 79 -9.47 8.66 -2.03
CA ALA A 79 -8.31 8.08 -2.68
C ALA A 79 -7.92 8.88 -3.92
N VAL A 80 -6.69 9.37 -3.94
CA VAL A 80 -6.13 10.10 -5.07
C VAL A 80 -5.79 9.11 -6.19
N CYS A 81 -6.18 9.47 -7.41
CA CYS A 81 -5.86 8.78 -8.65
C CYS A 81 -5.48 9.86 -9.67
N ARG A 82 -4.22 9.87 -10.12
CA ARG A 82 -3.71 10.87 -11.08
C ARG A 82 -3.52 10.28 -12.47
N ASN A 83 -3.50 8.96 -12.58
CA ASN A 83 -3.43 8.26 -13.85
C ASN A 83 -4.50 7.15 -13.86
N GLU A 84 -5.36 7.17 -14.88
CA GLU A 84 -6.45 6.19 -15.00
C GLU A 84 -5.93 4.79 -15.40
N VAL A 85 -4.72 4.72 -15.96
CA VAL A 85 -4.07 3.48 -16.43
C VAL A 85 -2.86 3.15 -15.55
N GLU A 86 -3.03 3.26 -14.22
CA GLU A 86 -1.98 2.93 -13.24
C GLU A 86 -1.73 1.41 -13.20
N PHE A 87 -0.52 0.99 -13.58
CA PHE A 87 -0.05 -0.39 -13.35
C PHE A 87 0.80 -0.45 -12.09
N PHE A 88 0.36 -1.16 -11.05
CA PHE A 88 1.13 -1.37 -9.83
C PHE A 88 1.81 -2.74 -9.82
N PRO A 89 3.05 -2.85 -9.30
CA PRO A 89 3.75 -4.12 -9.24
C PRO A 89 3.13 -5.05 -8.20
N ASP A 90 3.14 -6.35 -8.49
CA ASP A 90 2.62 -7.39 -7.60
C ASP A 90 3.24 -7.32 -6.19
N SER A 91 2.44 -7.63 -5.17
CA SER A 91 2.95 -7.81 -3.82
C SER A 91 3.66 -9.16 -3.72
N TYR A 92 4.98 -9.14 -3.53
CA TYR A 92 5.74 -10.35 -3.30
C TYR A 92 5.38 -10.96 -1.94
N SER A 93 4.64 -12.07 -1.92
CA SER A 93 4.43 -12.85 -0.70
C SER A 93 5.65 -13.76 -0.51
N ASN A 94 6.45 -13.49 0.52
CA ASN A 94 7.63 -14.31 0.82
C ASN A 94 7.25 -15.57 1.61
N GLY A 95 6.15 -16.26 1.28
CA GLY A 95 5.75 -17.60 1.76
C GLY A 95 5.75 -17.87 3.27
N ARG A 96 6.11 -16.90 4.12
CA ARG A 96 6.44 -17.11 5.54
C ARG A 96 5.21 -17.17 6.43
N TRP A 97 4.04 -16.86 5.88
CA TRP A 97 2.73 -17.03 6.49
C TRP A 97 1.79 -17.60 5.43
N GLY A 98 1.81 -18.92 5.27
CA GLY A 98 0.74 -19.64 4.59
C GLY A 98 -0.47 -19.64 5.50
N HIS A 99 -1.40 -18.69 5.31
CA HIS A 99 -2.75 -18.92 5.80
C HIS A 99 -3.35 -20.00 4.90
N ALA A 100 -3.60 -21.16 5.51
CA ALA A 100 -4.42 -22.22 4.98
C ALA A 100 -5.68 -21.61 4.37
N MET A 101 -5.85 -21.78 3.05
CA MET A 101 -7.17 -21.76 2.46
C MET A 101 -7.90 -22.97 3.04
N SER A 102 -8.67 -22.74 4.10
CA SER A 102 -9.71 -23.68 4.51
C SER A 102 -10.74 -23.70 3.39
N GLU A 103 -10.73 -24.78 2.62
CA GLU A 103 -11.88 -25.26 1.87
C GLU A 103 -13.07 -25.31 2.84
N GLY A 104 -14.07 -24.47 2.59
CA GLY A 104 -15.38 -24.54 3.21
C GLY A 104 -16.40 -24.91 2.16
N SER A 105 -16.27 -26.10 1.58
CA SER A 105 -17.38 -26.81 0.95
C SER A 105 -18.31 -27.37 2.03
N ASP A 106 -19.60 -27.41 1.68
CA ASP A 106 -20.71 -28.07 2.38
C ASP A 106 -21.20 -27.48 3.71
N THR A 107 -22.36 -26.81 3.63
CA THR A 107 -23.41 -27.02 4.63
C THR A 107 -24.70 -27.36 3.92
N GLN A 108 -24.92 -28.67 3.86
CA GLN A 108 -26.15 -29.39 3.63
C GLN A 108 -27.37 -28.71 4.28
N SER A 109 -28.29 -28.18 3.46
CA SER A 109 -29.64 -27.82 3.92
C SER A 109 -30.52 -29.07 3.99
N LYS A 110 -30.90 -29.45 5.21
CA LYS A 110 -32.01 -30.36 5.52
C LYS A 110 -33.17 -29.55 6.12
N LYS A 111 -34.38 -30.02 5.82
CA LYS A 111 -35.72 -29.66 6.35
C LYS A 111 -36.34 -28.45 5.65
N ILE A 112 -37.57 -28.54 5.13
CA ILE A 112 -38.80 -29.07 5.76
C ILE A 112 -39.42 -30.20 4.94
#